data_AF-A0A919BTQ6-F1
#
_entry.id   AF-A0A919BTQ6-F1
#
_cell.length_a   1.000
_cell.length_b   1.000
_cell.length_c   1.000
_cell.angle_alpha   90.00
_cell.angle_beta   90.00
_cell.angle_gamma   90.00
#
_symmetry.space_group_name_H-M   'P 1'
#
loop_
_entity.id
_entity.type
_entity.pdbx_description
1 polymer ?
#
loop_
_entity_poly.entity_id
_entity_poly.type
_entity_poly.pdbx_seq_one_letter_code
_entity_poly.pdbx_strand_id
1 'polypeptide(L)'
;MIREIGHAPFTVLGEQYAVLELVWNGDVGGSFDLVRVSDSTVLTEDESFDSYPTDEQIADTLAEHDIDAEVASCRFCRQNVLLATAHRHGGGWVGDACCWDERLCSTQ
;
A
#
# COMPACT_ATOMS: atom_id res chain seq x y z
N MET A 1 -1.46 8.35 24.99
CA MET A 1 -0.70 7.13 24.66
C MET A 1 -0.82 6.95 23.17
N ILE A 2 0.30 6.75 22.48
CA ILE A 2 0.37 6.51 21.03
C ILE A 2 0.75 5.03 20.85
N ARG A 3 0.10 4.34 19.91
CA ARG A 3 0.38 2.95 19.53
C ARG A 3 0.70 2.93 18.04
N GLU A 4 1.70 2.16 17.66
CA GLU A 4 2.12 1.98 16.26
C GLU A 4 1.68 0.59 15.79
N ILE A 5 1.07 0.52 14.61
CA ILE A 5 0.59 -0.73 13.99
C ILE A 5 1.21 -0.83 12.60
N GLY A 6 2.13 -1.76 12.41
CA GLY A 6 2.71 -2.04 11.10
C GLY A 6 1.81 -2.94 10.28
N HIS A 7 1.47 -2.50 9.06
CA HIS A 7 0.75 -3.30 8.08
C HIS A 7 1.72 -4.22 7.30
N ALA A 8 1.17 -5.17 6.55
CA ALA A 8 1.97 -6.12 5.81
C ALA A 8 2.92 -5.42 4.82
N PRO A 9 4.23 -5.75 4.81
CA PRO A 9 5.16 -5.10 3.91
C PRO A 9 4.99 -5.59 2.46
N PHE A 10 5.37 -4.75 1.51
CA PHE A 10 5.40 -5.03 0.08
C PHE A 10 6.74 -4.59 -0.53
N THR A 11 7.08 -5.12 -1.71
CA THR A 11 8.40 -4.90 -2.33
C THR A 11 8.27 -4.15 -3.65
N VAL A 12 8.97 -3.02 -3.79
CA VAL A 12 9.05 -2.23 -5.02
C VAL A 12 10.52 -2.10 -5.40
N LEU A 13 10.88 -2.51 -6.63
CA LEU A 13 12.26 -2.47 -7.14
C LEU A 13 13.31 -3.16 -6.25
N GLY A 14 12.89 -4.17 -5.47
CA GLY A 14 13.76 -4.90 -4.53
C GLY A 14 13.89 -4.27 -3.13
N GLU A 15 13.33 -3.08 -2.92
CA GLU A 15 13.22 -2.43 -1.62
C GLU A 15 11.87 -2.72 -0.96
N GLN A 16 11.87 -2.91 0.36
CA GLN A 16 10.67 -3.21 1.13
C GLN A 16 10.08 -1.93 1.75
N TYR A 17 8.76 -1.79 1.61
CA TYR A 17 7.98 -0.69 2.14
C TYR A 17 6.81 -1.24 2.96
N ALA A 18 6.31 -0.46 3.90
CA ALA A 18 5.13 -0.81 4.69
C ALA A 18 4.34 0.45 5.03
N VAL A 19 3.04 0.29 5.27
CA VAL A 19 2.22 1.34 5.87
C VAL A 19 2.28 1.18 7.39
N LEU A 20 2.61 2.27 8.09
CA LEU A 20 2.61 2.36 9.54
C LEU A 20 1.42 3.19 10.00
N GLU A 21 0.57 2.63 10.84
CA GLU A 21 -0.56 3.35 11.44
C GLU A 21 -0.20 3.82 12.84
N LEU A 22 -0.28 5.13 13.07
CA LEU A 22 -0.11 5.78 14.36
C LEU A 22 -1.47 6.04 14.97
N VAL A 23 -1.81 5.37 16.07
CA VAL A 23 -3.12 5.50 16.75
C VAL A 23 -2.96 6.23 18.07
N TRP A 24 -3.80 7.23 18.32
CA TRP A 24 -3.87 7.95 19.60
C TRP A 24 -5.28 7.96 20.20
N ASN A 25 -5.34 8.18 21.52
CA ASN A 25 -6.58 8.25 22.30
C ASN A 25 -7.49 7.00 22.22
N GLY A 26 -6.91 5.80 22.03
CA GLY A 26 -7.67 4.54 22.08
C GLY A 26 -8.59 4.32 20.88
N ASP A 27 -8.07 4.54 19.67
CA ASP A 27 -8.73 4.35 18.36
C ASP A 27 -9.64 5.51 17.90
N VAL A 28 -9.61 6.66 18.59
CA VAL A 28 -10.42 7.85 18.24
C VAL A 28 -9.76 8.68 17.13
N GLY A 29 -8.45 8.57 16.97
CA GLY A 29 -7.72 9.22 15.88
C GLY A 29 -6.50 8.40 15.50
N GLY A 30 -6.14 8.47 14.24
CA GLY A 30 -4.92 7.88 13.72
C GLY A 30 -4.46 8.55 12.44
N SER A 31 -3.22 8.30 12.08
CA SER A 31 -2.62 8.68 10.80
C SER A 31 -1.85 7.50 10.24
N PHE A 32 -1.57 7.53 8.95
CA PHE A 32 -0.84 6.48 8.26
C PHE A 32 0.38 7.09 7.58
N ASP A 33 1.51 6.42 7.74
CA ASP A 33 2.78 6.80 7.15
C ASP A 33 3.29 5.70 6.23
N LEU A 34 3.83 6.08 5.08
CA LEU A 34 4.56 5.15 4.23
C LEU A 34 6.01 5.11 4.71
N VAL A 35 6.51 3.92 5.07
CA VAL A 35 7.86 3.75 5.59
C VAL A 35 8.67 2.80 4.72
N ARG A 36 9.95 3.11 4.54
CA ARG A 36 10.94 2.18 4.01
C ARG A 36 11.43 1.29 5.15
N VAL A 37 11.31 -0.01 4.98
CA VAL A 37 11.60 -0.98 6.06
C VAL A 37 13.09 -1.14 6.31
N SER A 38 13.93 -0.97 5.28
CA SER A 38 15.38 -1.23 5.37
C SER A 38 16.10 -0.30 6.34
N ASP A 39 15.69 0.97 6.43
CA ASP A 39 16.29 2.00 7.26
C ASP A 39 15.29 2.72 8.19
N SER A 40 14.01 2.32 8.16
CA SER A 40 12.91 2.95 8.90
C SER A 40 12.68 4.43 8.54
N THR A 41 13.06 4.84 7.32
CA THR A 41 12.75 6.19 6.81
C THR A 41 11.24 6.32 6.58
N VAL A 42 10.66 7.40 7.07
CA VAL A 42 9.28 7.79 6.78
C VAL A 42 9.29 8.60 5.48
N LEU A 43 8.51 8.21 4.47
CA LEU A 43 8.41 8.92 3.19
C LEU A 43 7.37 10.04 3.23
N THR A 44 6.48 9.99 4.21
CA THR A 44 5.39 10.95 4.44
C THR A 44 5.70 11.92 5.60
N GLU A 45 6.96 12.25 5.84
CA GLU A 45 7.37 13.14 6.96
C GLU A 45 6.69 14.52 6.90
N ASP A 46 6.41 15.00 5.69
CA ASP A 46 5.76 16.30 5.48
C ASP A 46 4.24 16.23 5.63
N GLU A 47 3.62 15.13 5.22
CA GLU A 47 2.16 14.93 5.27
C GLU A 47 1.80 13.43 5.37
N SER A 48 1.39 13.00 6.57
CA SER A 48 0.80 11.68 6.78
C SER A 48 -0.61 11.59 6.17
N PHE A 49 -1.04 10.37 5.85
CA PHE A 49 -2.41 10.14 5.39
C PHE A 49 -3.41 10.10 6.55
N ASP A 50 -4.59 10.67 6.35
CA ASP A 50 -5.71 10.61 7.31
C ASP A 50 -6.39 9.23 7.37
N SER A 51 -6.15 8.38 6.38
CA SER A 51 -6.74 7.05 6.24
C SER A 51 -5.77 6.10 5.54
N TYR A 52 -6.03 4.79 5.59
CA TYR A 52 -5.17 3.81 4.91
C TYR A 52 -5.04 4.20 3.41
N PRO A 53 -3.81 4.40 2.90
CA PRO A 53 -3.61 4.97 1.58
C PRO A 53 -4.04 4.00 0.49
N THR A 54 -4.52 4.55 -0.63
CA THR A 54 -4.75 3.75 -1.84
C THR A 54 -3.43 3.39 -2.52
N ASP A 55 -3.44 2.36 -3.36
CA ASP A 55 -2.27 1.98 -4.16
C ASP A 55 -1.76 3.13 -5.04
N GLU A 56 -2.65 4.01 -5.50
CA GLU A 56 -2.31 5.21 -6.28
C GLU A 56 -1.58 6.24 -5.41
N GLN A 57 -2.08 6.53 -4.20
CA GLN A 57 -1.40 7.43 -3.26
C GLN A 57 -0.03 6.89 -2.85
N ILE A 58 0.10 5.58 -2.64
CA ILE A 58 1.39 4.93 -2.37
C ILE A 58 2.34 5.13 -3.55
N ALA A 59 1.88 4.92 -4.78
CA ALA A 59 2.70 5.10 -5.98
C ALA A 59 3.13 6.56 -6.17
N ASP A 60 2.23 7.51 -5.93
CA ASP A 60 2.51 8.94 -6.00
C ASP A 60 3.59 9.35 -4.97
N THR A 61 3.45 8.93 -3.71
CA THR A 61 4.47 9.18 -2.69
C THR A 61 5.81 8.52 -3.04
N LEU A 62 5.82 7.30 -3.58
CA LEU A 62 7.07 6.67 -4.03
C LEU A 62 7.73 7.48 -5.17
N ALA A 63 6.93 7.98 -6.11
CA ALA A 63 7.42 8.79 -7.22
C ALA A 63 8.02 10.14 -6.77
N GLU A 64 7.46 10.76 -5.72
CA GLU A 64 8.04 11.98 -5.10
C GLU A 64 9.43 11.74 -4.52
N HIS A 65 9.75 10.49 -4.18
CA HIS A 65 11.06 10.04 -3.70
C HIS A 65 11.91 9.35 -4.78
N ASP A 66 11.63 9.61 -6.06
CA ASP A 66 12.32 9.05 -7.24
C ASP A 66 12.27 7.49 -7.32
N ILE A 67 11.24 6.87 -6.73
CA ILE A 67 11.02 5.42 -6.79
C ILE A 67 9.89 5.12 -7.78
N ASP A 68 10.23 4.55 -8.93
CA ASP A 68 9.26 4.22 -9.98
C ASP A 68 8.46 2.95 -9.63
N ALA A 69 7.29 3.16 -9.06
CA ALA A 69 6.39 2.10 -8.64
C ALA A 69 5.37 1.80 -9.75
N GLU A 70 5.45 0.59 -10.33
CA GLU A 70 4.55 0.24 -11.44
C GLU A 70 3.10 0.05 -10.97
N VAL A 71 2.17 0.73 -11.64
CA VAL A 71 0.73 0.60 -11.43
C VAL A 71 0.03 -0.02 -12.64
N ALA A 72 -1.06 -0.74 -12.39
CA ALA A 72 -1.96 -1.24 -13.43
C ALA A 72 -3.42 -1.00 -13.04
N SER A 73 -4.32 -1.02 -14.01
CA SER A 73 -5.75 -0.96 -13.70
C SER A 73 -6.27 -2.34 -13.31
N CYS A 74 -6.91 -2.44 -12.15
CA CYS A 74 -7.63 -3.64 -11.73
C CYS A 74 -8.65 -4.07 -12.79
N ARG A 75 -8.67 -5.35 -13.11
CA ARG A 75 -9.57 -5.90 -14.14
C ARG A 75 -11.06 -5.70 -13.82
N PHE A 76 -11.43 -5.72 -12.53
CA PHE A 76 -12.84 -5.71 -12.11
C PHE A 76 -13.35 -4.30 -11.83
N CYS A 77 -12.69 -3.56 -10.92
CA CYS A 77 -13.14 -2.23 -10.51
C CYS A 77 -12.46 -1.08 -11.27
N ARG A 78 -11.46 -1.38 -12.13
CA ARG A 78 -10.71 -0.40 -12.93
C ARG A 78 -9.91 0.63 -12.12
N GLN A 79 -9.85 0.50 -10.80
CA GLN A 79 -8.97 1.30 -9.94
C GLN A 79 -7.50 1.02 -10.26
N ASN A 80 -6.65 2.02 -10.06
CA ASN A 80 -5.20 1.84 -10.13
C ASN A 80 -4.76 0.98 -8.93
N VAL A 81 -3.97 -0.04 -9.23
CA VAL A 81 -3.46 -1.01 -8.26
C VAL A 81 -1.96 -1.15 -8.44
N LEU A 82 -1.25 -1.30 -7.33
CA LEU A 82 0.19 -1.39 -7.32
C LEU A 82 0.58 -2.80 -7.78
N LEU A 83 1.43 -2.92 -8.80
CA LEU A 83 1.84 -4.24 -9.30
C LEU A 83 2.63 -5.05 -8.28
N ALA A 84 3.27 -4.38 -7.32
CA ALA A 84 3.97 -5.01 -6.21
C ALA A 84 3.05 -5.81 -5.27
N THR A 85 1.77 -5.43 -5.17
CA THR A 85 0.78 -6.07 -4.30
C THR A 85 -0.30 -6.79 -5.10
N ALA A 86 -0.52 -6.40 -6.37
CA ALA A 86 -1.56 -6.98 -7.21
C ALA A 86 -1.28 -8.43 -7.62
N HIS A 87 -2.37 -9.18 -7.76
CA HIS A 87 -2.35 -10.58 -8.16
C HIS A 87 -2.71 -10.74 -9.63
N ARG A 88 -2.05 -11.69 -10.31
CA ARG A 88 -2.35 -11.99 -11.72
C ARG A 88 -3.53 -12.94 -11.82
N HIS A 89 -4.57 -12.54 -12.57
CA HIS A 89 -5.78 -13.36 -12.74
C HIS A 89 -6.37 -13.20 -14.16
N GLY A 90 -6.53 -14.33 -14.86
CA GLY A 90 -7.18 -14.37 -16.19
C GLY A 90 -6.50 -13.52 -17.28
N GLY A 91 -5.20 -13.23 -17.16
CA GLY A 91 -4.45 -12.37 -18.07
C GLY A 91 -4.49 -10.86 -17.76
N GLY A 92 -5.06 -10.47 -16.61
CA GLY A 92 -4.98 -9.10 -16.08
C GLY A 92 -4.47 -9.07 -14.64
N TRP A 93 -4.55 -7.89 -14.04
CA TRP A 93 -4.16 -7.63 -12.65
C TRP A 93 -5.39 -7.36 -11.78
N VAL A 94 -5.34 -7.81 -10.53
CA VAL A 94 -6.38 -7.61 -9.53
C VAL A 94 -5.68 -7.13 -8.26
N GLY A 95 -6.02 -5.93 -7.80
CA GLY A 95 -5.40 -5.37 -6.60
C GLY A 95 -5.80 -6.12 -5.35
N ASP A 96 -4.82 -6.30 -4.46
CA ASP A 96 -4.99 -6.95 -3.16
C ASP A 96 -6.05 -6.25 -2.31
N ALA A 97 -5.99 -4.92 -2.23
CA ALA A 97 -6.88 -4.11 -1.40
C ALA A 97 -8.31 -3.94 -1.94
N CYS A 98 -8.57 -4.22 -3.23
CA CYS A 98 -9.85 -3.85 -3.86
C CYS A 98 -10.74 -5.02 -4.29
N CYS A 99 -10.21 -6.00 -5.02
CA CYS A 99 -11.01 -7.05 -5.66
C CYS A 99 -10.37 -8.44 -5.55
N TRP A 100 -9.22 -8.54 -4.88
CA TRP A 100 -8.64 -9.82 -4.57
C TRP A 100 -9.43 -10.46 -3.43
N ASP A 101 -9.85 -11.69 -3.66
CA ASP A 101 -10.51 -12.54 -2.67
C ASP A 101 -9.88 -13.92 -2.85
N GLU A 102 -9.53 -14.59 -1.75
CA GLU A 102 -8.91 -15.93 -1.77
C GLU A 102 -9.73 -16.94 -2.58
N ARG A 103 -11.05 -16.73 -2.72
CA ARG A 103 -11.95 -17.57 -3.53
C ARG A 103 -11.68 -17.45 -5.03
N LEU A 104 -11.10 -16.35 -5.51
CA LEU A 104 -10.67 -16.19 -6.90
C LEU A 104 -9.40 -17.01 -7.22
N CYS A 105 -8.60 -17.36 -6.21
CA CYS A 105 -7.45 -18.27 -6.35
C CYS A 105 -7.90 -19.72 -6.64
N SER A 106 -9.06 -20.13 -6.13
CA SER A 106 -9.54 -21.52 -6.21
C SER A 106 -10.15 -21.92 -7.56
N THR A 107 -10.28 -20.99 -8.52
CA THR A 107 -10.85 -21.24 -9.86
C THR A 107 -9.81 -21.36 -10.98
N GLN A 108 -8.53 -21.49 -10.66
CA GLN A 108 -7.47 -21.76 -11.65
C GLN A 108 -7.28 -23.25 -11.96
#